data_AF-A0A524NEN3-F1
#
_entry.id   AF-A0A524NEN3-F1
#
_cell.length_a   1.000
_cell.length_b   1.000
_cell.length_c   1.000
_cell.angle_alpha   90.00
_cell.angle_beta   90.00
_cell.angle_gamma   90.00
#
_symmetry.space_group_name_H-M   'P 1'
#
loop_
_entity.id
_entity.type
_entity.pdbx_description
1 polymer ?
#
loop_
_entity_poly.entity_id
_entity_poly.type
_entity_poly.pdbx_seq_one_letter_code
_entity_poly.pdbx_strand_id
1 'polypeptide(L)'
;MLSSESPREMVRRAGERALTGFLVTEGVDAVLTTKRHDLTESVHRATQALLDAEGVGVTVRSVTLQELAPPAEGGVRAAFQEVQNASADRERTVYEAGAYRAQTLAEAQGEAQTQLSAGAADSYARTELARGESARFLAIAHEHARAPTVTEQRLYLETLDRVLPTLRTYVVQPGSNGKVNLRIVQ
;
A
#
# COMPACT_ATOMS: atom_id res chain seq x y z
N MET A 1 25.63 -67.64 13.98
CA MET A 1 24.63 -67.01 14.87
C MET A 1 24.13 -65.73 14.21
N LEU A 2 23.13 -65.81 13.32
CA LEU A 2 22.25 -64.71 12.87
C LEU A 2 21.14 -65.17 11.89
N SER A 3 20.81 -66.47 11.84
CA SER A 3 19.73 -66.98 10.96
C SER A 3 18.32 -66.84 11.55
N SER A 4 18.14 -66.04 12.62
CA SER A 4 16.85 -65.92 13.33
C SER A 4 16.15 -64.57 13.17
N GLU A 5 16.75 -63.60 12.46
CA GLU A 5 16.04 -62.38 12.10
C GLU A 5 15.38 -62.54 10.73
N SER A 6 14.07 -62.34 10.69
CA SER A 6 13.35 -62.25 9.42
C SER A 6 13.95 -61.10 8.58
N PRO A 7 14.13 -61.25 7.26
CA PRO A 7 14.64 -60.18 6.38
C PRO A 7 13.87 -58.86 6.54
N ARG A 8 12.59 -58.94 6.93
CA ARG A 8 11.73 -57.80 7.21
C ARG A 8 12.18 -56.98 8.43
N GLU A 9 12.64 -57.63 9.49
CA GLU A 9 13.14 -56.95 10.69
C GLU A 9 14.47 -56.23 10.44
N MET A 10 15.34 -56.83 9.63
CA MET A 10 16.61 -56.20 9.23
C MET A 10 16.37 -54.92 8.42
N VAL A 11 15.42 -54.96 7.47
CA VAL A 11 15.00 -53.77 6.70
C VAL A 11 14.42 -52.69 7.61
N ARG A 12 13.58 -53.06 8.59
CA ARG A 12 12.99 -52.11 9.55
C ARG A 12 14.08 -51.40 10.36
N ARG A 13 15.03 -52.15 10.94
CA ARG A 13 16.11 -51.57 11.75
C ARG A 13 17.06 -50.72 10.91
N ALA A 14 17.39 -51.13 9.69
CA ALA A 14 18.21 -50.35 8.78
C ALA A 14 17.55 -49.00 8.46
N GLY A 15 16.24 -49.00 8.19
CA GLY A 15 15.46 -47.77 7.96
C GLY A 15 15.40 -46.86 9.17
N GLU A 16 15.15 -47.41 10.37
CA GLU A 16 15.12 -46.64 11.62
C GLU A 16 16.47 -45.99 11.96
N ARG A 17 17.57 -46.72 11.73
CA ARG A 17 18.93 -46.21 11.95
C ARG A 17 19.30 -45.12 10.93
N ALA A 18 18.96 -45.31 9.67
CA ALA A 18 19.18 -44.32 8.62
C ALA A 18 18.39 -43.03 8.88
N LEU A 19 17.12 -43.14 9.28
CA LEU A 19 16.29 -41.99 9.62
C LEU A 19 16.81 -41.25 10.86
N THR A 20 17.12 -41.98 11.93
CA THR A 20 17.65 -41.38 13.17
C THR A 20 18.99 -40.68 12.93
N GLY A 21 19.91 -41.30 12.19
CA GLY A 21 21.19 -40.69 11.87
C GLY A 21 21.07 -39.38 11.09
N PHE A 22 20.12 -39.33 10.14
CA PHE A 22 19.87 -38.11 9.38
C PHE A 22 19.29 -37.00 10.24
N LEU A 23 18.30 -37.31 11.09
CA LEU A 23 17.66 -36.33 11.99
C LEU A 23 18.62 -35.74 13.04
N VAL A 24 19.65 -36.49 13.42
CA VAL A 24 20.70 -35.99 14.34
C VAL A 24 21.65 -35.02 13.62
N THR A 25 21.82 -35.17 12.31
CA THR A 25 22.80 -34.39 11.53
C THR A 25 22.19 -33.12 10.93
N GLU A 26 20.95 -33.21 10.44
CA GLU A 26 20.17 -32.08 9.92
C GLU A 26 19.09 -31.73 10.95
N GLY A 27 19.18 -30.55 11.57
CA GLY A 27 18.24 -30.12 12.61
C GLY A 27 16.76 -30.26 12.18
N VAL A 28 15.91 -30.60 13.15
CA VAL A 28 14.49 -30.99 12.95
C VAL A 28 13.70 -29.98 12.10
N ASP A 29 14.02 -28.68 12.19
CA ASP A 29 13.34 -27.61 11.44
C ASP A 29 13.54 -27.68 9.91
N ALA A 30 14.70 -28.13 9.45
CA ALA A 30 15.01 -28.23 8.03
C ALA A 30 14.23 -29.38 7.36
N VAL A 31 13.98 -30.44 8.13
CA VAL A 31 13.20 -31.61 7.70
C VAL A 31 11.71 -31.31 7.60
N LEU A 32 11.19 -30.46 8.49
CA LEU A 32 9.76 -30.14 8.55
C LEU A 32 9.30 -29.10 7.52
N THR A 33 10.21 -28.28 6.96
CA THR A 33 9.83 -27.12 6.14
C THR A 33 10.12 -27.28 4.65
N THR A 34 11.33 -27.72 4.25
CA THR A 34 11.79 -27.52 2.86
C THR A 34 12.43 -28.75 2.20
N LYS A 35 12.94 -29.72 2.97
CA LYS A 35 13.80 -30.82 2.44
C LYS A 35 13.17 -32.22 2.43
N ARG A 36 11.84 -32.36 2.35
CA ARG A 36 11.19 -33.70 2.43
C ARG A 36 11.66 -34.65 1.31
N HIS A 37 11.90 -34.12 0.11
CA HIS A 37 12.40 -34.91 -1.03
C HIS A 37 13.85 -35.36 -0.81
N ASP A 38 14.74 -34.40 -0.51
CA ASP A 38 16.17 -34.65 -0.26
C ASP A 38 16.39 -35.62 0.92
N LEU A 39 15.57 -35.51 1.96
CA LEU A 39 15.54 -36.43 3.09
C LEU A 39 15.16 -37.85 2.64
N THR A 40 14.10 -37.97 1.83
CA THR A 40 13.64 -39.28 1.34
C THR A 40 14.71 -39.97 0.50
N GLU A 41 15.39 -39.23 -0.37
CA GLU A 41 16.49 -39.75 -1.19
C GLU A 41 17.72 -40.13 -0.36
N SER A 42 18.06 -39.31 0.64
CA SER A 42 19.19 -39.57 1.52
C SER A 42 18.96 -40.77 2.42
N VAL A 43 17.75 -40.92 2.98
CA VAL A 43 17.34 -42.09 3.76
C VAL A 43 17.30 -43.34 2.88
N HIS A 44 16.81 -43.24 1.63
CA HIS A 44 16.83 -44.36 0.68
C HIS A 44 18.25 -44.87 0.42
N ARG A 45 19.19 -43.97 0.08
CA ARG A 45 20.60 -44.32 -0.15
C ARG A 45 21.27 -44.90 1.09
N ALA A 46 21.06 -44.30 2.26
CA ALA A 46 21.63 -44.78 3.51
C ALA A 46 21.08 -46.16 3.91
N THR A 47 19.78 -46.40 3.71
CA THR A 47 19.14 -47.69 4.00
C THR A 47 19.69 -48.78 3.06
N GLN A 48 19.82 -48.48 1.75
CA GLN A 48 20.40 -49.43 0.80
C GLN A 48 21.85 -49.77 1.16
N ALA A 49 22.67 -48.77 1.47
CA ALA A 49 24.07 -48.98 1.86
C ALA A 49 24.21 -49.84 3.14
N LEU A 50 23.33 -49.65 4.12
CA LEU A 50 23.31 -50.48 5.34
C LEU A 50 22.90 -51.93 5.04
N LEU A 51 21.91 -52.14 4.17
CA LEU A 51 21.45 -53.49 3.80
C LEU A 51 22.47 -54.26 2.95
N ASP A 52 23.21 -53.55 2.09
CA ASP A 52 24.30 -54.11 1.30
C ASP A 52 25.48 -54.50 2.20
N ALA A 53 25.81 -53.68 3.20
CA ALA A 53 26.87 -53.97 4.18
C ALA A 53 26.56 -55.19 5.06
N GLU A 54 25.28 -55.40 5.39
CA GLU A 54 24.80 -56.54 6.18
C GLU A 54 24.56 -57.81 5.32
N GLY A 55 24.73 -57.73 3.99
CA GLY A 55 24.65 -58.89 3.10
C GLY A 55 23.26 -59.52 2.94
N VAL A 56 22.19 -58.74 3.15
CA VAL A 56 20.80 -59.23 3.22
C VAL A 56 20.22 -59.60 1.85
N GLY A 57 20.83 -59.11 0.76
CA GLY A 57 20.40 -59.42 -0.62
C GLY A 57 19.05 -58.81 -1.02
N VAL A 58 18.64 -57.71 -0.37
CA VAL A 58 17.35 -57.03 -0.59
C VAL A 58 17.58 -55.65 -1.22
N THR A 59 16.81 -55.32 -2.25
CA THR A 59 16.84 -54.00 -2.89
C THR A 59 15.64 -53.15 -2.47
N VAL A 60 15.90 -51.94 -1.99
CA VAL A 60 14.88 -50.97 -1.59
C VAL A 60 14.35 -50.25 -2.82
N ARG A 61 13.07 -50.43 -3.16
CA ARG A 61 12.46 -49.81 -4.34
C ARG A 61 12.07 -48.35 -4.14
N SER A 62 11.56 -48.00 -2.96
CA SER A 62 11.16 -46.64 -2.63
C SER A 62 11.04 -46.49 -1.11
N VAL A 63 11.42 -45.32 -0.59
CA VAL A 63 11.12 -44.89 0.77
C VAL A 63 10.06 -43.80 0.70
N THR A 64 9.05 -43.85 1.55
CA THR A 64 8.04 -42.80 1.68
C THR A 64 7.93 -42.41 3.14
N LEU A 65 8.15 -41.13 3.44
CA LEU A 65 7.88 -40.59 4.77
C LEU A 65 6.38 -40.41 4.92
N GLN A 66 5.76 -41.05 5.93
CA GLN A 66 4.33 -40.93 6.18
C GLN A 66 4.01 -39.57 6.82
N GLU A 67 4.30 -39.41 8.10
CA GLU A 67 3.99 -38.19 8.85
C GLU A 67 5.12 -37.88 9.83
N LEU A 68 5.72 -36.69 9.70
CA LEU A 68 6.65 -36.15 10.67
C LEU A 68 5.89 -35.10 11.48
N ALA A 69 5.45 -35.48 12.68
CA ALA A 69 4.89 -34.57 13.65
C ALA A 69 5.78 -34.58 14.90
N PRO A 70 6.03 -33.41 15.53
CA PRO A 70 6.63 -33.38 16.86
C PRO A 70 5.82 -34.26 17.83
N PRO A 71 6.48 -34.96 18.78
CA PRO A 71 5.77 -35.79 19.75
C PRO A 71 4.72 -34.95 20.49
N ALA A 72 3.54 -35.52 20.69
CA ALA A 72 2.44 -34.86 21.38
C ALA A 72 2.73 -34.64 22.88
N GLU A 73 3.64 -35.42 23.45
CA GLU A 73 4.05 -35.34 24.85
C GLU A 73 5.19 -34.30 25.03
N GLY A 74 5.05 -33.43 26.04
CA GLY A 74 6.12 -32.52 26.47
C GLY A 74 5.99 -31.04 26.04
N GLY A 75 4.87 -30.61 25.45
CA GLY A 75 4.63 -29.18 25.14
C GLY A 75 5.44 -28.60 23.98
N VAL A 76 6.34 -29.39 23.39
CA VAL A 76 7.25 -29.01 22.30
C VAL A 76 6.51 -28.53 21.06
N ARG A 77 5.37 -29.16 20.72
CA ARG A 77 4.52 -28.75 19.60
C ARG A 77 3.98 -27.32 19.75
N ALA A 78 3.61 -26.92 20.97
CA ALA A 78 3.12 -25.57 21.23
C ALA A 78 4.24 -24.54 21.06
N ALA A 79 5.45 -24.85 21.56
CA ALA A 79 6.62 -23.99 21.40
C ALA A 79 7.03 -23.80 19.92
N PHE A 80 7.00 -24.87 19.10
CA PHE A 80 7.26 -24.74 17.66
C PHE A 80 6.21 -23.89 16.95
N GLN A 81 4.93 -24.07 17.31
CA GLN A 81 3.86 -23.28 16.72
C GLN A 81 3.95 -21.80 17.13
N GLU A 82 4.39 -21.52 18.35
CA GLU A 82 4.65 -20.17 18.84
C GLU A 82 5.78 -19.48 18.07
N VAL A 83 6.89 -20.17 17.79
CA VAL A 83 8.00 -19.61 16.98
C VAL A 83 7.54 -19.28 15.56
N GLN A 84 6.73 -20.16 14.95
CA GLN A 84 6.19 -19.91 13.61
C GLN A 84 5.22 -18.72 13.59
N ASN A 85 4.33 -18.64 14.59
CA ASN A 85 3.43 -17.51 14.74
C ASN A 85 4.21 -16.21 14.96
N ALA A 86 5.21 -16.20 15.84
CA ALA A 86 6.05 -15.03 16.11
C ALA A 86 6.83 -14.58 14.85
N SER A 87 7.28 -15.52 14.02
CA SER A 87 7.95 -15.21 12.76
C SER A 87 6.98 -14.57 11.76
N ALA A 88 5.77 -15.09 11.64
CA ALA A 88 4.72 -14.53 10.79
C ALA A 88 4.28 -13.14 11.28
N ASP A 89 4.12 -12.96 12.59
CA ASP A 89 3.76 -11.67 13.20
C ASP A 89 4.86 -10.61 12.99
N ARG A 90 6.13 -11.01 13.10
CA ARG A 90 7.27 -10.14 12.77
C ARG A 90 7.21 -9.70 11.31
N GLU A 91 7.04 -10.63 10.38
CA GLU A 91 7.01 -10.34 8.95
C GLU A 91 5.82 -9.44 8.60
N ARG A 92 4.65 -9.72 9.18
CA ARG A 92 3.46 -8.87 9.08
C ARG A 92 3.74 -7.45 9.58
N THR A 93 4.34 -7.31 10.76
CA THR A 93 4.65 -5.99 11.34
C THR A 93 5.61 -5.19 10.45
N VAL A 94 6.63 -5.85 9.89
CA VAL A 94 7.57 -5.21 8.96
C VAL A 94 6.85 -4.77 7.68
N TYR A 95 5.96 -5.61 7.15
CA TYR A 95 5.18 -5.28 5.96
C TYR A 95 4.22 -4.11 6.21
N GLU A 96 3.50 -4.11 7.33
CA GLU A 96 2.60 -3.02 7.73
C GLU A 96 3.35 -1.70 7.93
N ALA A 97 4.53 -1.73 8.57
CA ALA A 97 5.38 -0.54 8.72
C ALA A 97 5.89 -0.01 7.36
N GLY A 98 6.26 -0.92 6.45
CA GLY A 98 6.66 -0.58 5.09
C GLY A 98 5.52 0.07 4.30
N ALA A 99 4.31 -0.50 4.40
CA ALA A 99 3.12 0.03 3.76
C ALA A 99 2.75 1.41 4.31
N TYR A 100 2.78 1.58 5.65
CA TYR A 100 2.51 2.87 6.29
C TYR A 100 3.50 3.95 5.82
N ARG A 101 4.80 3.65 5.80
CA ARG A 101 5.83 4.57 5.29
C ARG A 101 5.57 4.97 3.84
N ALA A 102 5.23 4.00 2.99
CA ALA A 102 4.95 4.26 1.58
C ALA A 102 3.70 5.13 1.40
N GLN A 103 2.64 4.84 2.16
CA GLN A 103 1.41 5.62 2.16
C GLN A 103 1.68 7.07 2.58
N THR A 104 2.30 7.30 3.74
CA THR A 104 2.59 8.65 4.23
C THR A 104 3.48 9.44 3.28
N LEU A 105 4.46 8.78 2.65
CA LEU A 105 5.31 9.42 1.66
C LEU A 105 4.52 9.83 0.41
N ALA A 106 3.64 8.97 -0.10
CA ALA A 106 2.81 9.26 -1.26
C ALA A 106 1.80 10.38 -0.97
N GLU A 107 1.19 10.39 0.21
CA GLU A 107 0.30 11.46 0.68
C GLU A 107 1.05 12.81 0.73
N ALA A 108 2.22 12.85 1.39
CA ALA A 108 3.03 14.06 1.48
C ALA A 108 3.48 14.58 0.10
N GLN A 109 3.85 13.68 -0.81
CA GLN A 109 4.21 14.05 -2.18
C GLN A 109 3.01 14.58 -2.97
N GLY A 110 1.84 13.97 -2.81
CA GLY A 110 0.60 14.43 -3.43
C GLY A 110 0.19 15.81 -2.94
N GLU A 111 0.27 16.07 -1.63
CA GLU A 111 0.01 17.38 -1.04
C GLU A 111 0.99 18.43 -1.55
N ALA A 112 2.29 18.14 -1.54
CA ALA A 112 3.32 19.04 -2.05
C ALA A 112 3.08 19.39 -3.53
N GLN A 113 2.79 18.39 -4.36
CA GLN A 113 2.50 18.60 -5.78
C GLN A 113 1.22 19.42 -5.98
N THR A 114 0.20 19.20 -5.16
CA THR A 114 -1.05 19.98 -5.20
C THR A 114 -0.79 21.44 -4.87
N GLN A 115 -0.02 21.72 -3.82
CA GLN A 115 0.33 23.09 -3.44
C GLN A 115 1.16 23.80 -4.53
N LEU A 116 2.15 23.13 -5.10
CA LEU A 116 2.95 23.68 -6.20
C LEU A 116 2.10 23.98 -7.44
N SER A 117 1.22 23.05 -7.80
CA SER A 117 0.34 23.19 -8.97
C SER A 117 -0.66 24.33 -8.76
N ALA A 118 -1.22 24.46 -7.56
CA ALA A 118 -2.12 25.56 -7.19
C ALA A 118 -1.39 26.92 -7.24
N GLY A 119 -0.17 27.00 -6.71
CA GLY A 119 0.64 28.23 -6.77
C GLY A 119 1.02 28.62 -8.20
N ALA A 120 1.40 27.65 -9.03
CA ALA A 120 1.66 27.88 -10.46
C ALA A 120 0.40 28.37 -11.19
N ALA A 121 -0.75 27.77 -10.92
CA ALA A 121 -2.03 28.20 -11.50
C ALA A 121 -2.43 29.62 -11.07
N ASP A 122 -2.31 29.98 -9.78
CA ASP A 122 -2.64 31.31 -9.28
C ASP A 122 -1.71 32.38 -9.89
N SER A 123 -0.40 32.12 -9.92
CA SER A 123 0.57 33.04 -10.53
C SER A 123 0.31 33.25 -12.02
N TYR A 124 -0.02 32.18 -12.76
CA TYR A 124 -0.40 32.26 -14.16
C TYR A 124 -1.68 33.07 -14.34
N ALA A 125 -2.73 32.77 -13.56
CA ALA A 125 -4.00 33.48 -13.62
C ALA A 125 -3.85 34.98 -13.33
N ARG A 126 -3.06 35.35 -12.30
CA ARG A 126 -2.76 36.76 -11.99
C ARG A 126 -2.03 37.47 -13.11
N THR A 127 -1.06 36.80 -13.72
CA THR A 127 -0.28 37.37 -14.83
C THR A 127 -1.16 37.61 -16.06
N GLU A 128 -2.01 36.64 -16.40
CA GLU A 128 -2.94 36.77 -17.53
C GLU A 128 -4.03 37.80 -17.28
N LEU A 129 -4.55 37.89 -16.05
CA LEU A 129 -5.50 38.92 -15.68
C LEU A 129 -4.86 40.32 -15.78
N ALA A 130 -3.66 40.49 -15.24
CA ALA A 130 -2.93 41.76 -15.34
C ALA A 130 -2.61 42.14 -16.79
N ARG A 131 -2.22 41.17 -17.63
CA ARG A 131 -2.01 41.38 -19.07
C ARG A 131 -3.30 41.78 -19.78
N GLY A 132 -4.41 41.09 -19.49
CA GLY A 132 -5.72 41.40 -20.06
C GLY A 132 -6.22 42.78 -19.65
N GLU A 133 -6.06 43.16 -18.38
CA GLU A 133 -6.42 44.49 -17.89
C GLU A 133 -5.54 45.59 -18.49
N SER A 134 -4.23 45.35 -18.60
CA SER A 134 -3.30 46.27 -19.28
C SER A 134 -3.68 46.46 -20.75
N ALA A 135 -3.95 45.37 -21.48
CA ALA A 135 -4.38 45.42 -22.87
C ALA A 135 -5.71 46.18 -23.03
N ARG A 136 -6.69 45.92 -22.15
CA ARG A 136 -7.96 46.64 -22.12
C ARG A 136 -7.77 48.13 -21.85
N PHE A 137 -6.93 48.48 -20.88
CA PHE A 137 -6.64 49.87 -20.54
C PHE A 137 -5.98 50.59 -21.72
N LEU A 138 -4.97 49.99 -22.34
CA LEU A 138 -4.28 50.56 -23.51
C LEU A 138 -5.25 50.76 -24.69
N ALA A 139 -6.15 49.81 -24.94
CA ALA A 139 -7.18 49.94 -25.96
C ALA A 139 -8.11 51.14 -25.69
N ILE A 140 -8.58 51.30 -24.44
CA ILE A 140 -9.42 52.43 -24.05
C ILE A 140 -8.64 53.75 -24.16
N ALA A 141 -7.40 53.80 -23.69
CA ALA A 141 -6.56 54.99 -23.76
C ALA A 141 -6.32 55.45 -25.20
N HIS A 142 -6.11 54.49 -26.11
CA HIS A 142 -5.95 54.76 -27.54
C HIS A 142 -7.23 55.30 -28.18
N GLU A 143 -8.40 54.76 -27.86
CA GLU A 143 -9.69 55.28 -28.35
C GLU A 143 -10.04 56.65 -27.74
N HIS A 144 -9.74 56.86 -26.45
CA HIS A 144 -9.89 58.16 -25.80
C HIS A 144 -9.02 59.23 -26.45
N ALA A 145 -7.78 58.91 -26.80
CA ALA A 145 -6.88 59.82 -27.52
C ALA A 145 -7.42 60.22 -28.91
N ARG A 146 -8.22 59.36 -29.56
CA ARG A 146 -8.85 59.64 -30.87
C ARG A 146 -10.16 60.42 -30.72
N ALA A 147 -10.99 60.07 -29.75
CA ALA A 147 -12.32 60.62 -29.55
C ALA A 147 -12.67 60.72 -28.05
N PRO A 148 -12.17 61.75 -27.34
CA PRO A 148 -12.28 61.81 -25.88
C PRO A 148 -13.73 61.93 -25.39
N THR A 149 -14.51 62.85 -25.97
CA THR A 149 -15.88 63.14 -25.53
C THR A 149 -16.83 61.94 -25.68
N VAL A 150 -16.73 61.21 -26.80
CA VAL A 150 -17.57 60.03 -27.07
C VAL A 150 -17.16 58.86 -26.17
N THR A 151 -15.87 58.67 -25.93
CA THR A 151 -15.34 57.60 -25.10
C THR A 151 -15.74 57.77 -23.63
N GLU A 152 -15.66 59.00 -23.09
CA GLU A 152 -16.09 59.32 -21.73
C GLU A 152 -17.58 59.12 -21.52
N GLN A 153 -18.41 59.61 -22.45
CA GLN A 153 -19.86 59.41 -22.39
C GLN A 153 -20.24 57.94 -22.42
N ARG A 154 -19.59 57.14 -23.29
CA ARG A 154 -19.80 55.70 -23.35
C ARG A 154 -19.43 55.02 -22.04
N LEU A 155 -18.24 55.29 -21.49
CA LEU A 155 -17.80 54.73 -20.21
C LEU A 155 -18.77 55.08 -19.08
N TYR A 156 -19.24 56.34 -19.02
CA TYR A 156 -20.22 56.78 -18.05
C TYR A 156 -21.54 55.98 -18.15
N LEU A 157 -22.10 55.85 -19.36
CA LEU A 157 -23.33 55.09 -19.57
C LEU A 157 -23.15 53.59 -19.26
N GLU A 158 -22.03 52.97 -19.67
CA GLU A 158 -21.73 51.57 -19.32
C GLU A 158 -21.57 51.36 -17.80
N THR A 159 -20.96 52.31 -17.09
CA THR A 159 -20.86 52.24 -15.62
C THR A 159 -22.20 52.41 -14.94
N LEU A 160 -23.06 53.32 -15.43
CA LEU A 160 -24.42 53.46 -14.92
C LEU A 160 -25.22 52.18 -15.14
N ASP A 161 -25.20 51.61 -16.35
CA ASP A 161 -25.90 50.36 -16.66
C ASP A 161 -25.47 49.21 -15.74
N ARG A 162 -24.18 49.14 -15.38
CA ARG A 162 -23.66 48.12 -14.46
C ARG A 162 -24.07 48.33 -13.01
N VAL A 163 -24.11 49.57 -12.53
CA VAL A 163 -24.31 49.90 -11.11
C VAL A 163 -25.79 50.09 -10.76
N LEU A 164 -26.60 50.61 -11.68
CA LEU A 164 -28.03 50.88 -11.45
C LEU A 164 -28.82 49.66 -10.95
N PRO A 165 -28.61 48.42 -11.44
CA PRO A 165 -29.32 47.24 -10.94
C PRO A 165 -28.99 46.88 -9.49
N THR A 166 -27.82 47.28 -8.98
CA THR A 166 -27.38 46.96 -7.62
C THR A 166 -27.81 47.99 -6.58
N LEU A 167 -28.31 49.16 -7.02
CA LEU A 167 -28.72 50.24 -6.13
C LEU A 167 -30.15 50.03 -5.61
N ARG A 168 -30.32 50.15 -4.29
CA ARG A 168 -31.65 50.17 -3.65
C ARG A 168 -32.16 51.61 -3.62
N THR A 169 -33.17 51.91 -4.44
CA THR A 169 -33.78 53.24 -4.49
C THR A 169 -34.86 53.38 -3.43
N TYR A 170 -34.71 54.35 -2.53
CA TYR A 170 -35.73 54.72 -1.55
C TYR A 170 -36.37 56.04 -1.96
N VAL A 171 -37.67 56.03 -2.27
CA VAL A 171 -38.42 57.24 -2.61
C VAL A 171 -39.12 57.74 -1.34
N VAL A 172 -38.70 58.90 -0.82
CA VAL A 172 -39.33 59.56 0.33
C VAL A 172 -40.21 60.69 -0.19
N GLN A 173 -41.52 60.64 0.09
CA GLN A 173 -42.44 61.72 -0.22
C GLN A 173 -42.23 62.90 0.75
N PRO A 174 -42.06 64.13 0.27
CA PRO A 174 -41.92 65.29 1.13
C PRO A 174 -43.30 65.65 1.71
N GLY A 175 -43.48 65.44 3.03
CA GLY A 175 -44.69 65.90 3.72
C GLY A 175 -45.07 65.19 5.03
N SER A 176 -44.44 64.08 5.41
CA SER A 176 -44.77 63.38 6.66
C SER A 176 -43.62 63.40 7.68
N ASN A 177 -43.80 64.17 8.76
CA ASN A 177 -42.99 64.11 9.99
C ASN A 177 -43.25 62.82 10.79
N GLY A 178 -43.41 61.67 10.12
CA GLY A 178 -43.75 60.38 10.74
C GLY A 178 -42.72 59.31 10.39
N LYS A 179 -42.21 58.61 11.41
CA LYS A 179 -41.23 57.50 11.30
C LYS A 179 -41.55 56.59 10.11
N VAL A 180 -40.63 56.54 9.13
CA VAL A 180 -40.75 55.71 7.94
C VAL A 180 -40.35 54.27 8.30
N ASN A 181 -41.31 53.35 8.33
CA ASN A 181 -41.03 51.92 8.44
C ASN A 181 -40.61 51.38 7.07
N LEU A 182 -39.31 51.14 6.92
CA LEU A 182 -38.74 50.51 5.73
C LEU A 182 -39.04 49.00 5.76
N ARG A 183 -40.11 48.57 5.08
CA ARG A 183 -40.33 47.15 4.80
C ARG A 183 -39.61 46.79 3.51
N ILE A 184 -38.53 46.03 3.64
CA ILE A 184 -37.76 45.50 2.52
C ILE A 184 -38.67 44.60 1.70
N VAL A 185 -38.90 44.94 0.43
CA VAL A 185 -39.45 44.01 -0.57
C VAL A 185 -38.23 43.48 -1.33
N GLN A 186 -38.02 42.17 -1.25
CA GLN A 186 -36.98 41.46 -1.98
C GLN A 186 -37.24 41.49 -3.49
#